data_AF-A0A0R3TQR4-F1
#
_entry.id   AF-A0A0R3TQR4-F1
#
_cell.length_a   1.000
_cell.length_b   1.000
_cell.length_c   1.000
_cell.angle_alpha   90.00
_cell.angle_beta   90.00
_cell.angle_gamma   90.00
#
_symmetry.space_group_name_H-M   'P 1'
#
loop_
_entity.id
_entity.type
_entity.pdbx_description
1 polymer ?
#
loop_
_entity_poly.entity_id
_entity_poly.type
_entity_poly.pdbx_seq_one_letter_code
_entity_poly.pdbx_strand_id
1 'polypeptide(L)'
;MDRPDPFYVVRDEIIKSLSQAKVEYESWNHEVTTKSTNIKPVETALRESIRNIDWDLEDLQETVLIVEKNPSKFCISSEELRSRQQFLREVKTIVKNVKDQLYDPNDLITGIQKPINFDVTIVKNPASNAINGFNQDRFNLM
;
A
#
# COMPACT_ATOMS: atom_id res chain seq x y z
N MET A 1 -15.93 15.04 -16.91
CA MET A 1 -14.84 14.11 -16.56
C MET A 1 -14.75 14.10 -15.05
N ASP A 2 -15.24 13.04 -14.42
CA ASP A 2 -15.10 12.88 -12.97
C ASP A 2 -13.62 12.60 -12.65
N ARG A 3 -13.04 13.40 -11.75
CA ARG A 3 -11.66 13.21 -11.30
C ARG A 3 -11.60 11.90 -10.49
N PRO A 4 -10.57 11.05 -10.67
CA PRO A 4 -10.40 9.85 -9.84
C PRO A 4 -10.38 10.24 -8.35
N ASP A 5 -11.03 9.42 -7.51
CA ASP A 5 -11.02 9.60 -6.06
C ASP A 5 -9.57 9.67 -5.57
N PRO A 6 -9.16 10.77 -4.91
CA PRO A 6 -7.80 10.95 -4.43
C PRO A 6 -7.29 9.79 -3.57
N PHE A 7 -8.19 9.10 -2.85
CA PHE A 7 -7.83 7.92 -2.07
C PHE A 7 -7.22 6.83 -2.94
N TYR A 8 -7.81 6.52 -4.09
CA TYR A 8 -7.32 5.43 -4.94
C TYR A 8 -6.04 5.79 -5.67
N VAL A 9 -5.84 7.07 -5.99
CA VAL A 9 -4.58 7.55 -6.57
C VAL A 9 -3.43 7.29 -5.59
N VAL A 10 -3.57 7.76 -4.34
CA VAL A 10 -2.55 7.57 -3.30
C VAL A 10 -2.40 6.10 -2.93
N ARG A 11 -3.49 5.32 -2.89
CA ARG A 11 -3.45 3.87 -2.69
C ARG A 11 -2.55 3.19 -3.74
N ASP A 12 -2.73 3.54 -5.01
CA ASP A 12 -1.99 2.92 -6.10
C ASP A 12 -0.50 3.34 -6.07
N GLU A 13 -0.21 4.57 -5.64
CA GLU A 13 1.15 5.04 -5.36
C GLU A 13 1.80 4.26 -4.20
N ILE A 14 1.08 4.05 -3.10
CA ILE A 14 1.55 3.24 -1.96
C ILE A 14 1.82 1.79 -2.40
N ILE A 15 0.94 1.19 -3.21
CA ILE A 15 1.14 -0.19 -3.73
C ILE A 15 2.41 -0.27 -4.58
N LYS A 16 2.66 0.74 -5.42
CA LYS A 16 3.89 0.82 -6.21
C LYS A 16 5.12 0.96 -5.31
N SER A 17 5.07 1.83 -4.30
CA SER A 17 6.15 2.01 -3.32
C SER A 17 6.40 0.75 -2.50
N LEU A 18 5.35 0.01 -2.11
CA LEU A 18 5.48 -1.29 -1.43
C LEU A 18 6.16 -2.34 -2.32
N SER A 19 5.83 -2.36 -3.61
CA SER A 19 6.46 -3.27 -4.57
C SER A 19 7.96 -3.00 -4.69
N GLN A 20 8.35 -1.72 -4.68
CA GLN A 20 9.76 -1.31 -4.66
C GLN A 20 10.43 -1.68 -3.33
N ALA A 21 9.80 -1.35 -2.20
CA ALA A 21 10.29 -1.67 -0.87
C ALA A 21 10.47 -3.18 -0.65
N LYS A 22 9.62 -4.03 -1.26
CA LYS A 22 9.77 -5.48 -1.24
C LYS A 22 11.09 -5.91 -1.86
N VAL A 23 11.43 -5.39 -3.04
CA VAL A 23 12.69 -5.72 -3.74
C VAL A 23 13.89 -5.26 -2.91
N GLU A 24 13.84 -4.05 -2.37
CA GLU A 24 14.88 -3.50 -1.50
C GLU A 24 15.04 -4.32 -0.21
N TYR A 25 13.93 -4.76 0.37
CA TYR A 25 13.92 -5.60 1.56
C TYR A 25 14.53 -6.98 1.28
N GLU A 26 14.17 -7.63 0.17
CA GLU A 26 14.75 -8.92 -0.22
C GLU A 26 16.26 -8.80 -0.44
N SER A 27 16.71 -7.73 -1.09
CA SER A 27 18.14 -7.43 -1.26
C SER A 27 18.82 -7.19 0.09
N TRP A 28 18.25 -6.35 0.95
CA TRP A 28 18.82 -6.07 2.27
C TRP A 28 18.89 -7.31 3.15
N ASN A 29 17.83 -8.12 3.17
CA ASN A 29 17.78 -9.39 3.89
C ASN A 29 18.89 -10.33 3.44
N HIS A 30 19.10 -10.47 2.12
CA HIS A 30 20.20 -11.26 1.57
C HIS A 30 21.58 -10.78 2.05
N GLU A 31 21.85 -9.47 1.99
CA GLU A 31 23.13 -8.90 2.43
C GLU A 31 23.36 -9.11 3.94
N VAL A 32 22.31 -9.01 4.76
CA VAL A 32 22.36 -9.28 6.21
C VAL A 32 22.67 -10.75 6.49
N THR A 33 21.93 -11.67 5.87
CA THR A 33 22.09 -13.12 6.09
C THR A 33 23.42 -13.65 5.58
N THR A 34 23.95 -13.08 4.48
CA THR A 34 25.28 -13.43 3.95
C THR A 34 26.43 -12.74 4.68
N LYS A 35 26.14 -11.85 5.64
CA LYS A 35 27.13 -11.06 6.39
C LYS A 35 28.03 -10.23 5.47
N SER A 36 27.44 -9.66 4.43
CA SER A 36 28.12 -8.80 3.48
C SER A 36 28.66 -7.53 4.14
N THR A 37 29.74 -6.99 3.60
CA THR A 37 30.32 -5.71 4.05
C THR A 37 29.60 -4.50 3.47
N ASN A 38 28.75 -4.69 2.45
CA ASN A 38 28.12 -3.59 1.69
C ASN A 38 26.60 -3.46 1.95
N ILE A 39 26.17 -3.65 3.21
CA ILE A 39 24.74 -3.56 3.61
C ILE A 39 24.21 -2.12 3.59
N LYS A 40 25.06 -1.11 3.85
CA LYS A 40 24.62 0.28 4.09
C LYS A 40 23.81 0.91 2.95
N PRO A 41 24.17 0.75 1.66
CA PRO A 41 23.39 1.36 0.57
C PRO A 41 21.98 0.78 0.46
N VAL A 42 21.86 -0.56 0.52
CA VAL A 42 20.55 -1.23 0.42
C VAL A 42 19.69 -0.98 1.66
N GLU A 43 20.30 -0.89 2.85
CA GLU A 43 19.61 -0.51 4.07
C GLU A 43 19.07 0.93 3.99
N THR A 44 19.87 1.85 3.44
CA THR A 44 19.48 3.26 3.30
C THR A 44 18.31 3.41 2.33
N ALA A 45 18.39 2.78 1.15
CA ALA A 45 17.30 2.78 0.18
C ALA A 45 15.99 2.26 0.79
N LEU A 46 16.06 1.12 1.50
CA LEU A 46 14.88 0.56 2.17
C LEU A 46 14.32 1.51 3.24
N ARG A 47 15.18 2.14 4.06
CA ARG A 47 14.74 3.13 5.06
C ARG A 47 14.04 4.33 4.43
N GLU A 48 14.52 4.79 3.28
CA GLU A 48 13.90 5.89 2.54
C GLU A 48 12.54 5.51 1.99
N SER A 49 12.43 4.36 1.31
CA SER A 49 11.16 3.84 0.80
C SER A 49 10.12 3.67 1.91
N ILE A 50 10.52 3.07 3.03
CA ILE A 50 9.62 2.85 4.17
C ILE A 50 9.18 4.17 4.81
N ARG A 51 10.06 5.17 4.90
CA ARG A 51 9.71 6.50 5.42
C ARG A 51 8.71 7.20 4.52
N ASN A 52 8.91 7.15 3.20
CA ASN A 52 8.00 7.79 2.25
C ASN A 52 6.59 7.16 2.33
N ILE A 53 6.51 5.83 2.41
CA ILE A 53 5.23 5.12 2.60
C ILE A 53 4.56 5.51 3.92
N ASP A 54 5.33 5.69 5.00
CA ASP A 54 4.81 6.09 6.31
C ASP A 54 4.14 7.46 6.26
N TRP A 55 4.76 8.42 5.55
CA TRP A 55 4.17 9.75 5.33
C TRP A 55 2.89 9.68 4.49
N ASP A 56 2.90 8.94 3.38
CA ASP A 56 1.70 8.75 2.56
C ASP A 56 0.55 8.13 3.37
N LEU A 57 0.87 7.23 4.31
CA LEU A 57 -0.12 6.62 5.20
C LEU A 57 -0.68 7.57 6.25
N GLU A 58 0.13 8.50 6.76
CA GLU A 58 -0.33 9.52 7.71
C GLU A 58 -1.39 10.41 7.03
N ASP A 59 -1.06 10.97 5.86
CA ASP A 59 -1.96 11.83 5.08
C ASP A 59 -3.25 11.10 4.65
N LEU A 60 -3.12 9.85 4.20
CA LEU A 60 -4.26 9.05 3.77
C LEU A 60 -5.15 8.65 4.96
N GLN A 61 -4.57 8.41 6.13
CA GLN A 61 -5.33 8.11 7.34
C GLN A 61 -6.11 9.33 7.83
N GLU A 62 -5.54 10.53 7.79
CA GLU A 62 -6.28 11.76 8.10
C GLU A 62 -7.49 11.93 7.18
N THR A 63 -7.31 11.65 5.89
CA THR A 63 -8.40 11.70 4.91
C THR A 63 -9.52 10.71 5.24
N VAL A 64 -9.17 9.46 5.57
CA VAL A 64 -10.17 8.45 5.96
C VAL A 64 -10.91 8.84 7.24
N LEU A 65 -10.22 9.43 8.23
CA LEU A 65 -10.85 9.93 9.46
C LEU A 65 -11.84 11.07 9.22
N ILE A 66 -11.56 11.95 8.26
CA ILE A 66 -12.49 13.02 7.86
C ILE A 66 -13.75 12.42 7.23
N VAL A 67 -13.57 11.43 6.35
CA VAL A 67 -14.68 10.73 5.67
C VAL A 67 -15.55 9.97 6.67
N GLU A 68 -14.94 9.29 7.64
CA GLU A 68 -15.63 8.56 8.70
C GLU A 68 -16.49 9.47 9.59
N LYS A 69 -16.04 10.71 9.85
CA LYS A 69 -16.79 11.70 10.63
C LYS A 69 -18.00 12.27 9.90
N ASN A 70 -18.04 12.23 8.56
CA ASN A 70 -19.18 12.74 7.79
C ASN A 70 -19.46 11.93 6.51
N PRO A 71 -19.91 10.66 6.62
CA PRO A 71 -20.03 9.77 5.47
C PRO A 71 -21.06 10.24 4.43
N SER A 72 -22.12 10.93 4.86
CA SER A 72 -23.18 11.44 3.98
C SER A 72 -22.70 12.53 3.03
N LYS A 73 -21.72 13.36 3.46
CA LYS A 73 -21.09 14.37 2.58
C LYS A 73 -20.27 13.75 1.46
N PHE A 74 -19.67 12.58 1.70
CA PHE A 74 -18.77 11.92 0.75
C PHE A 74 -19.43 10.76 0.00
N CYS A 75 -20.70 10.45 0.29
CA CYS A 75 -21.47 9.38 -0.36
C CYS A 75 -20.76 8.02 -0.39
N ILE A 76 -19.96 7.72 0.65
CA ILE A 76 -19.21 6.47 0.77
C ILE A 76 -20.06 5.40 1.47
N SER A 77 -19.99 4.15 1.00
CA SER A 77 -20.65 3.04 1.69
C SER A 77 -19.83 2.59 2.90
N SER A 78 -20.47 1.97 3.89
CA SER A 78 -19.77 1.40 5.06
C SER A 78 -18.84 0.23 4.69
N GLU A 79 -19.06 -0.41 3.55
CA GLU A 79 -18.16 -1.44 3.01
C GLU A 79 -16.92 -0.82 2.41
N GLU A 80 -17.08 0.23 1.60
CA GLU A 80 -15.97 0.99 1.03
C GLU A 80 -15.10 1.61 2.12
N LEU A 81 -15.70 2.25 3.13
CA LEU A 81 -14.96 2.80 4.27
C LEU A 81 -14.16 1.70 5.01
N ARG A 82 -14.76 0.53 5.23
CA ARG A 82 -14.06 -0.62 5.83
C ARG A 82 -12.89 -1.10 4.98
N SER A 83 -13.06 -1.16 3.66
CA SER A 83 -11.97 -1.53 2.75
C SER A 83 -10.81 -0.53 2.82
N ARG A 84 -11.09 0.78 2.90
CA ARG A 84 -10.06 1.82 3.06
C ARG A 84 -9.29 1.66 4.37
N GLN A 85 -10.03 1.45 5.47
CA GLN A 85 -9.45 1.21 6.79
C GLN A 85 -8.63 -0.10 6.83
N GLN A 86 -9.09 -1.15 6.16
CA GLN A 86 -8.37 -2.41 6.06
C GLN A 86 -7.04 -2.25 5.32
N PHE A 87 -7.07 -1.62 4.15
CA PHE A 87 -5.86 -1.31 3.38
C PHE A 87 -4.82 -0.57 4.26
N LEU A 88 -5.23 0.52 4.94
CA LEU A 88 -4.33 1.27 5.82
C LEU A 88 -3.73 0.40 6.94
N ARG A 89 -4.52 -0.48 7.56
CA ARG A 89 -4.02 -1.39 8.61
C ARG A 89 -3.01 -2.40 8.07
N GLU A 90 -3.27 -2.96 6.90
CA GLU A 90 -2.37 -3.94 6.27
C GLU A 90 -1.02 -3.29 5.93
N VAL A 91 -1.03 -2.13 5.26
CA VAL A 91 0.21 -1.41 4.93
C VAL A 91 0.97 -1.00 6.19
N LYS A 92 0.29 -0.49 7.23
CA LYS A 92 0.93 -0.17 8.52
C LYS A 92 1.59 -1.38 9.17
N THR A 93 0.97 -2.56 9.05
CA THR A 93 1.54 -3.80 9.57
C THR A 93 2.83 -4.16 8.83
N ILE A 94 2.84 -4.03 7.50
CA ILE A 94 4.03 -4.27 6.67
C ILE A 94 5.15 -3.31 7.06
N VAL A 95 4.87 -2.00 7.07
CA VAL A 95 5.83 -0.95 7.43
C VAL A 95 6.41 -1.19 8.82
N LYS A 96 5.57 -1.52 9.81
CA LYS A 96 6.01 -1.85 11.17
C LYS A 96 6.97 -3.04 11.17
N ASN A 97 6.61 -4.14 10.52
CA ASN A 97 7.43 -5.35 10.50
C ASN A 97 8.81 -5.09 9.86
N VAL A 98 8.85 -4.29 8.78
CA VAL A 98 10.12 -3.92 8.15
C VAL A 98 10.97 -3.04 9.08
N LYS A 99 10.35 -2.06 9.74
CA LYS A 99 11.02 -1.20 10.73
C LYS A 99 11.60 -2.00 11.90
N ASP A 100 10.84 -2.98 12.41
CA ASP A 100 11.27 -3.83 13.52
C ASP A 100 12.52 -4.64 13.14
N GLN A 101 12.54 -5.23 11.94
CA GLN A 101 13.71 -5.97 11.46
C GLN A 101 14.90 -5.06 11.12
N LEU A 102 14.67 -3.87 10.60
CA LEU A 102 15.71 -2.85 10.40
C LEU A 102 16.29 -2.34 11.73
N TYR A 103 15.56 -2.47 12.83
CA TYR A 103 16.02 -2.10 14.17
C TYR A 103 16.84 -3.22 14.81
N ASP A 104 16.37 -4.47 14.73
CA ASP A 104 17.09 -5.65 15.21
C ASP A 104 17.24 -6.72 14.13
N PRO A 105 18.27 -6.62 13.27
CA PRO A 105 18.50 -7.59 12.20
C PRO A 105 19.03 -8.95 12.70
N ASN A 106 19.37 -9.10 13.99
CA ASN A 106 19.90 -10.37 14.51
C ASN A 106 18.89 -11.51 14.41
N ASP A 107 17.61 -11.19 14.47
CA ASP A 107 16.51 -12.12 14.27
C ASP A 107 16.50 -12.77 12.88
N LEU A 108 17.00 -12.07 11.86
CA LEU A 108 17.17 -12.60 10.51
C LEU A 108 18.35 -13.57 10.43
N ILE A 109 19.42 -13.28 11.17
CA ILE A 109 20.64 -14.10 11.19
C ILE A 109 20.40 -15.41 11.96
N THR A 110 19.61 -15.36 13.03
CA THR A 110 19.25 -16.53 13.84
C THR A 110 18.17 -17.40 13.18
N GLY A 111 17.55 -16.92 12.10
CA GLY A 111 16.50 -17.64 11.36
C GLY A 111 15.17 -17.75 12.11
N ILE A 112 14.98 -16.93 13.15
CA ILE A 112 13.79 -16.97 14.01
C ILE A 112 12.63 -16.20 13.37
N GLN A 113 12.91 -15.18 12.57
CA GLN A 113 11.88 -14.35 11.97
C GLN A 113 11.33 -14.88 10.63
N LYS A 114 10.00 -14.82 10.52
CA LYS A 114 9.26 -15.19 9.32
C LYS A 114 9.43 -14.12 8.23
N PRO A 115 9.37 -14.51 6.93
CA PRO A 115 9.37 -13.54 5.84
C PRO A 115 8.15 -12.62 5.95
N ILE A 116 8.38 -11.32 5.70
CA ILE A 116 7.31 -10.31 5.68
C ILE A 116 6.52 -10.49 4.38
N ASN A 117 5.19 -10.63 4.49
CA ASN A 117 4.32 -10.58 3.33
C ASN A 117 4.00 -9.12 2.99
N PHE A 118 4.34 -8.68 1.78
CA PHE A 118 4.07 -7.34 1.26
C PHE A 118 2.73 -7.23 0.52
N ASP A 119 2.00 -8.34 0.35
CA ASP A 119 0.71 -8.35 -0.32
C ASP A 119 -0.36 -7.67 0.54
N VAL A 120 -1.19 -6.86 -0.12
CA VAL A 120 -2.33 -6.16 0.48
C VAL A 120 -3.62 -6.56 -0.23
N THR A 121 -4.71 -6.60 0.52
CA THR A 121 -6.03 -6.94 0.00
C THR A 121 -6.59 -5.77 -0.81
N ILE A 122 -6.71 -5.97 -2.12
CA ILE A 122 -7.35 -5.00 -3.01
C ILE A 122 -8.76 -5.48 -3.35
N VAL A 123 -9.75 -4.98 -2.62
CA VAL A 123 -11.15 -5.17 -2.99
C VAL A 123 -11.43 -4.31 -4.22
N LYS A 124 -11.67 -4.92 -5.37
CA LYS A 124 -12.15 -4.21 -6.58
C LYS A 124 -13.62 -3.85 -6.36
N ASN A 125 -13.91 -2.56 -6.24
CA ASN A 125 -15.28 -2.06 -6.17
C ASN A 125 -16.01 -2.40 -7.50
N PRO A 126 -17.14 -3.13 -7.47
CA PRO A 126 -17.91 -3.46 -8.68
C PRO A 126 -18.45 -2.23 -9.43
N ALA A 127 -18.51 -1.05 -8.80
CA ALA A 127 -18.97 0.19 -9.42
C ALA A 127 -18.01 0.74 -10.51
N SER A 128 -16.71 0.40 -10.49
CA SER A 128 -15.75 0.87 -11.50
C SER A 128 -15.96 0.25 -12.89
N ASN A 129 -16.74 -0.83 -13.00
CA ASN A 129 -17.06 -1.46 -14.29
C ASN A 129 -18.27 -0.81 -15.00
N ALA A 130 -19.02 0.09 -14.35
CA ALA A 130 -20.26 0.63 -14.91
C ALA A 130 -20.09 1.78 -15.92
N ILE A 131 -18.89 2.37 -16.03
CA ILE A 131 -18.66 3.57 -16.87
C ILE A 131 -17.99 3.23 -18.22
N ASN A 132 -17.98 1.96 -18.64
CA ASN A 132 -17.49 1.56 -19.98
C ASN A 132 -18.54 0.80 -20.81
N GLY A 133 -19.80 0.73 -20.35
CA GLY A 133 -20.83 -0.16 -20.94
C GLY A 133 -22.03 0.52 -21.62
N PHE A 134 -22.07 1.85 -21.70
CA PHE A 134 -23.18 2.55 -22.37
C PHE A 134 -22.65 3.42 -23.50
N ASN A 135 -22.61 2.84 -24.71
CA ASN A 135 -22.92 3.49 -26.00
C ASN A 135 -22.26 2.71 -27.17
N GLN A 136 -22.84 1.58 -27.57
CA GLN A 136 -22.56 1.04 -28.92
C GLN A 136 -23.70 0.26 -29.58
N ASP A 137 -24.97 0.52 -29.25
CA ASP A 137 -26.09 -0.23 -29.85
C ASP A 137 -27.29 0.62 -30.26
N ARG A 138 -27.07 1.83 -30.80
CA ARG A 138 -28.14 2.57 -31.49
C ARG A 138 -27.59 3.46 -32.60
N PHE A 139 -27.18 2.90 -33.73
CA PHE A 139 -27.35 3.49 -35.07
C PHE A 139 -26.96 2.44 -36.12
N ASN A 140 -27.91 1.55 -36.45
CA ASN A 140 -27.96 0.97 -37.80
C ASN A 140 -29.40 0.50 -38.07
N LEU A 141 -30.22 1.42 -38.58
CA LEU A 141 -31.47 1.12 -39.26
C LEU A 141 -31.62 2.11 -40.42
N MET A 142 -31.00 1.78 -41.56
CA MET A 142 -31.45 2.06 -42.93
C MET A 142 -30.46 1.49 -43.93
#